data_AF-A0A947NH94-F1
#
_entry.id   AF-A0A947NH94-F1
#
_cell.length_a   1.000
_cell.length_b   1.000
_cell.length_c   1.000
_cell.angle_alpha   90.00
_cell.angle_beta   90.00
_cell.angle_gamma   90.00
#
_symmetry.space_group_name_H-M   'P 1'
#
loop_
_entity.id
_entity.type
_entity.pdbx_description
1 polymer ?
#
loop_
_entity_poly.entity_id
_entity_poly.type
_entity_poly.pdbx_seq_one_letter_code
_entity_poly.pdbx_strand_id
1 'polypeptide(L)' 'MARKEIMDKLSIYIPQRRLEAEPVERLISLGENRDRSVNYLVVEAILQYLDREENSN' A
#
# COMPACT_ATOMS: atom_id res chain seq x y z
N MET A 1 25.92 7.28 -16.21
CA MET A 1 25.37 6.38 -15.18
C MET A 1 23.97 5.99 -15.61
N ALA A 2 23.74 4.70 -15.89
CA ALA A 2 22.43 4.24 -16.34
C ALA A 2 21.41 4.52 -15.22
N ARG A 3 20.49 5.44 -15.47
CA ARG A 3 19.32 5.66 -14.63
C ARG A 3 18.48 4.39 -14.78
N LYS A 4 18.70 3.45 -13.86
CA LYS A 4 17.97 2.18 -13.82
C LYS A 4 16.49 2.56 -13.79
N GLU A 5 15.77 2.27 -14.88
CA GLU A 5 14.32 2.39 -14.92
C GLU A 5 13.80 1.67 -13.69
N ILE A 6 13.28 2.44 -12.73
CA ILE A 6 12.67 1.86 -11.55
C ILE A 6 11.45 1.16 -12.10
N MET A 7 11.47 -0.18 -12.13
CA MET A 7 10.34 -0.95 -12.59
C MET A 7 9.15 -0.57 -11.71
N ASP A 8 8.14 0.07 -12.31
CA ASP A 8 6.98 0.72 -11.68
C ASP A 8 6.01 -0.25 -10.95
N LYS A 9 6.50 -1.39 -10.46
CA LYS A 9 5.71 -2.45 -9.84
C LYS A 9 6.38 -2.95 -8.56
N LEU A 10 5.83 -2.49 -7.43
CA LEU A 10 6.16 -3.01 -6.11
C LEU A 10 5.25 -4.22 -5.82
N SER A 11 5.85 -5.40 -5.63
CA SER A 11 5.12 -6.58 -5.10
C SER A 11 5.30 -6.64 -3.59
N ILE A 12 4.20 -6.55 -2.83
CA ILE A 12 4.22 -6.56 -1.36
C ILE A 12 3.80 -7.95 -0.87
N TYR A 13 4.66 -8.59 -0.09
CA TYR A 13 4.33 -9.85 0.58
C TYR A 13 3.60 -9.59 1.90
N ILE A 14 2.45 -10.25 2.11
CA ILE A 14 1.71 -10.21 3.36
C ILE A 14 2.07 -11.46 4.17
N PRO A 15 2.73 -11.31 5.35
CA PRO A 15 3.07 -12.46 6.18
C PRO A 15 1.83 -13.25 6.61
N GLN A 16 1.93 -14.58 6.67
CA GLN A 16 0.80 -15.46 7.03
C GLN A 16 0.08 -15.08 8.32
N ARG A 17 0.81 -14.69 9.36
CA ARG A 17 0.24 -14.21 10.65
C ARG A 17 -0.66 -12.97 10.53
N ARG A 18 -0.63 -12.28 9.39
CA ARG A 18 -1.44 -11.09 9.09
C ARG A 18 -2.58 -11.41 8.12
N LEU A 19 -2.72 -12.66 7.66
CA LEU A 19 -3.82 -13.09 6.78
C LEU A 19 -5.15 -13.13 7.53
N GLU A 20 -5.15 -13.44 8.83
CA GLU A 20 -6.36 -13.38 9.67
C GLU A 20 -6.97 -11.97 9.74
N ALA A 21 -6.17 -10.93 9.45
CA ALA A 21 -6.66 -9.56 9.41
C ALA A 21 -7.29 -9.17 8.06
N GLU A 22 -7.31 -10.10 7.09
CA GLU A 22 -7.89 -10.01 5.75
C GLU A 22 -7.63 -8.66 5.07
N PRO A 23 -6.36 -8.20 5.02
CA PRO A 23 -6.06 -6.83 4.61
C PRO A 23 -6.41 -6.57 3.14
N VAL A 24 -6.32 -7.58 2.27
CA VAL A 24 -6.62 -7.42 0.84
C VAL A 24 -8.12 -7.29 0.62
N GLU A 25 -8.91 -8.14 1.26
CA GLU A 25 -10.37 -8.15 1.20
C GLU A 25 -10.95 -6.85 1.74
N ARG A 26 -10.39 -6.36 2.85
CA ARG A 26 -10.76 -5.07 3.44
C ARG A 26 -10.42 -3.89 2.53
N LEU A 27 -9.26 -3.94 1.86
CA LEU A 27 -8.87 -2.92 0.89
C LEU A 27 -9.76 -2.94 -0.37
N ILE A 28 -10.15 -4.12 -0.86
CA ILE A 28 -11.11 -4.26 -1.97
C ILE A 28 -12.43 -3.61 -1.59
N SER A 29 -12.99 -4.00 -0.44
CA SER A 29 -14.26 -3.47 0.06
C SER A 29 -14.19 -1.95 0.26
N LEU A 30 -13.07 -1.44 0.79
CA LEU A 30 -12.86 -0.01 0.97
C LEU A 30 -12.75 0.73 -0.37
N GLY A 31 -12.08 0.12 -1.36
CA GLY A 31 -11.92 0.65 -2.71
C GLY A 31 -13.26 0.81 -3.43
N GLU A 32 -14.11 -0.21 -3.36
CA GLU A 32 -15.47 -0.17 -3.91
C GLU A 32 -16.29 0.97 -3.29
N ASN A 33 -16.26 1.10 -1.95
CA ASN A 33 -16.99 2.16 -1.24
C ASN A 33 -16.49 3.58 -1.56
N ARG A 34 -15.22 3.72 -1.97
CA ARG A 34 -14.58 5.01 -2.26
C ARG A 34 -14.45 5.31 -3.75
N ASP A 35 -14.88 4.40 -4.62
CA ASP A 35 -14.61 4.45 -6.07
C ASP A 35 -13.11 4.62 -6.37
N ARG A 36 -12.27 3.80 -5.73
CA ARG A 36 -10.81 3.82 -5.86
C ARG A 36 -10.24 2.42 -6.01
N SER A 37 -9.13 2.30 -6.74
CA SER A 37 -8.43 1.02 -6.88
C SER A 37 -7.68 0.64 -5.60
N VAL A 38 -7.50 -0.65 -5.37
CA VAL A 38 -6.69 -1.15 -4.25
C VAL A 38 -5.27 -0.60 -4.30
N ASN A 39 -4.66 -0.52 -5.49
CA ASN A 39 -3.32 0.05 -5.65
C ASN A 39 -3.26 1.52 -5.17
N TYR A 40 -4.28 2.32 -5.48
CA TYR A 40 -4.35 3.70 -5.00
C TYR A 40 -4.34 3.74 -3.47
N LEU A 41 -5.19 2.93 -2.82
CA LEU A 41 -5.28 2.88 -1.36
C LEU A 41 -3.99 2.39 -0.70
N VAL A 42 -3.30 1.41 -1.32
CA VAL A 42 -2.02 0.90 -0.81
C VAL A 42 -0.95 1.99 -0.87
N VAL A 43 -0.83 2.70 -1.99
CA VAL A 43 0.15 3.80 -2.12
C VAL A 43 -0.17 4.92 -1.14
N GLU A 44 -1.45 5.31 -1.02
CA GLU A 44 -1.89 6.32 -0.06
C GLU A 44 -1.55 5.93 1.37
N ALA A 45 -1.79 4.67 1.76
CA ALA A 45 -1.46 4.17 3.10
C ALA A 45 0.05 4.16 3.38
N ILE A 46 0.88 3.87 2.37
CA ILE A 46 2.34 3.94 2.47
C ILE A 46 2.78 5.39 2.71
N LEU A 47 2.28 6.34 1.91
CA LEU A 47 2.61 7.76 2.06
C LEU A 47 2.19 8.28 3.44
N GLN A 48 0.96 7.99 3.87
CA GLN A 48 0.49 8.37 5.19
C GLN A 48 1.33 7.78 6.34
N TYR A 49 1.87 6.56 6.16
CA TYR A 49 2.78 5.98 7.14
C TYR A 49 4.10 6.74 7.17
N LEU A 50 4.71 7.00 6.02
CA LEU A 50 5.97 7.75 5.92
C LEU A 50 5.82 9.17 6.50
N ASP A 51 4.77 9.89 6.12
CA ASP A 51 4.49 11.24 6.63
C ASP A 51 4.40 11.25 8.16
N ARG A 52 3.79 10.23 8.77
CA ARG A 52 3.73 10.12 10.24
C ARG A 52 5.10 9.90 10.86
N GLU A 53 5.91 9.00 10.29
CA GLU A 53 7.23 8.68 10.83
C GLU A 53 8.25 9.81 10.61
N GLU A 54 8.14 10.55 9.50
CA GLU A 54 9.02 11.68 9.17
C GLU A 54 8.69 12.95 9.97
N ASN A 55 7.41 13.21 10.26
CA ASN A 55 6.99 14.38 11.03
C ASN A 55 6.94 14.15 12.56
N SER A 56 7.18 12.92 13.03
CA SER A 56 7.28 12.60 14.47
C SER A 56 8.72 12.70 15.01
N ASN A 57 9.65 13.19 14.19
CA ASN A 57 11.06 13.47 14.51
C ASN A 57 11.36 14.97 14.42
#